data_AF-A0A958NBA2-F1
#
_entry.id   AF-A0A958NBA2-F1
#
_cell.length_a   1.000
_cell.length_b   1.000
_cell.length_c   1.000
_cell.angle_alpha   90.00
_cell.angle_beta   90.00
_cell.angle_gamma   90.00
#
_symmetry.space_group_name_H-M   'P 1'
#
loop_
_entity.id
_entity.type
_entity.pdbx_description
1 polymer ?
#
loop_
_entity_poly.entity_id
_entity_poly.type
_entity_poly.pdbx_seq_one_letter_code
_entity_poly.pdbx_strand_id
1 'polypeptide(L)'
;MKNPNTKWLIFIPLVISVISAILILVMLFKGDDAVKENPGSTVVPLFYITYIVLALCTLGAIVFPIIQIIQHPKNIKTYLISLGAIGVVFILSYVMASDVVPAKLATDLSITSGDIKWSGTGLIMFYILLAIAAVGILYSEVSRLFK
;
A
#
# COMPACT_ATOMS: atom_id res chain seq x y z
N MET A 1 -0.88 -16.68 -24.88
CA MET A 1 0.42 -17.03 -25.49
C MET A 1 1.51 -16.72 -24.48
N LYS A 2 2.15 -17.73 -23.87
CA LYS A 2 3.14 -17.58 -22.78
C LYS A 2 4.53 -17.47 -23.40
N ASN A 3 5.02 -16.25 -23.61
CA ASN A 3 6.36 -16.03 -24.13
C ASN A 3 7.42 -16.43 -23.08
N PRO A 4 8.44 -17.25 -23.43
CA PRO A 4 9.43 -17.78 -22.49
C PRO A 4 10.32 -16.71 -21.84
N ASN A 5 10.37 -15.50 -22.41
CA ASN A 5 11.20 -14.38 -21.92
C ASN A 5 10.52 -13.49 -20.86
N THR A 6 9.25 -13.74 -20.52
CA THR A 6 8.52 -12.94 -19.51
C THR A 6 8.89 -13.27 -18.06
N LYS A 7 9.74 -14.28 -17.84
CA LYS A 7 10.18 -14.69 -16.49
C LYS A 7 10.84 -13.54 -15.72
N TRP A 8 11.60 -12.67 -16.41
CA TRP A 8 12.28 -11.52 -15.81
C TRP A 8 11.32 -10.47 -15.22
N LEU A 9 10.13 -10.29 -15.82
CA LEU A 9 9.09 -9.38 -15.31
C LEU A 9 8.47 -9.85 -13.99
N ILE A 10 8.53 -11.15 -13.68
CA ILE A 10 8.07 -11.72 -12.39
C ILE A 10 9.16 -11.60 -11.31
N PHE A 11 10.44 -11.64 -11.71
CA PHE A 11 11.56 -11.47 -10.76
C PHE A 11 11.61 -10.05 -10.17
N ILE A 12 11.24 -9.02 -10.93
CA ILE A 12 11.23 -7.63 -10.44
C ILE A 12 10.32 -7.44 -9.19
N PRO A 13 9.01 -7.76 -9.23
CA PRO A 13 8.14 -7.64 -8.05
C PRO A 13 8.51 -8.62 -6.94
N LEU A 14 9.05 -9.81 -7.27
CA LEU A 14 9.52 -10.77 -6.27
C LEU A 14 10.69 -10.20 -5.46
N VAL A 15 11.67 -9.59 -6.13
CA VAL A 15 12.82 -8.96 -5.47
C VAL A 15 12.37 -7.77 -4.60
N ILE A 16 11.42 -6.95 -5.08
CA ILE A 16 10.86 -5.83 -4.31
C ILE A 16 10.13 -6.33 -3.05
N SER A 17 9.36 -7.41 -3.16
CA SER A 17 8.66 -8.04 -2.03
C SER A 17 9.64 -8.61 -1.00
N VAL A 18 10.70 -9.29 -1.45
CA VAL A 18 11.74 -9.86 -0.58
C VAL A 18 12.52 -8.75 0.14
N ILE A 19 12.89 -7.67 -0.56
CA ILE A 19 13.55 -6.50 0.05
C ILE A 19 12.66 -5.89 1.15
N SER A 20 11.36 -5.78 0.91
CA SER A 20 10.40 -5.24 1.89
C SER A 20 10.25 -6.15 3.10
N ALA A 21 10.19 -7.47 2.90
CA ALA A 21 10.14 -8.45 3.99
C ALA A 21 11.40 -8.41 4.87
N ILE A 22 12.57 -8.29 4.24
CA ILE A 22 13.85 -8.12 4.96
C ILE A 22 13.84 -6.83 5.78
N LEU A 23 13.27 -5.74 5.26
CA LEU A 23 13.18 -4.47 5.98
C LEU A 23 12.30 -4.58 7.25
N ILE A 24 11.15 -5.23 7.13
CA ILE A 24 10.26 -5.52 8.28
C ILE A 24 11.00 -6.38 9.31
N LEU A 25 11.74 -7.38 8.84
CA LEU A 25 12.52 -8.27 9.70
C LEU A 25 13.62 -7.50 10.46
N VAL A 26 14.34 -6.61 9.80
CA VAL A 26 15.37 -5.75 10.41
C VAL A 26 14.76 -4.82 11.47
N MET A 27 13.53 -4.32 11.26
CA MET A 27 12.83 -3.53 12.28
C MET A 27 12.48 -4.35 13.52
N LEU A 28 11.99 -5.58 13.35
CA LEU A 28 11.67 -6.47 14.48
C LEU A 28 12.92 -6.83 15.30
N PHE A 29 14.07 -7.02 14.65
CA PHE A 29 15.31 -7.39 15.33
C PHE A 29 16.05 -6.20 15.97
N LYS A 30 15.85 -4.97 15.48
CA LYS A 30 16.47 -3.79 16.11
C LYS A 30 15.81 -3.38 17.44
N GLY A 31 14.61 -3.88 17.73
CA GLY A 31 13.94 -3.75 19.03
C GLY A 31 13.57 -2.32 19.41
N ASP A 32 12.41 -2.15 20.06
CA ASP A 32 11.96 -0.84 20.58
C ASP A 32 12.95 -0.20 21.58
N ASP A 33 13.92 -0.98 22.06
CA ASP A 33 14.91 -0.58 23.06
C ASP A 33 16.03 0.28 22.45
N ALA A 34 16.49 -0.01 21.22
CA ALA A 34 17.51 0.78 20.53
C ALA A 34 17.01 2.16 20.04
N VAL A 35 15.68 2.30 19.89
CA VAL A 35 15.02 3.55 19.51
C VAL A 35 14.88 4.50 20.71
N LYS A 36 14.71 3.96 21.92
CA LYS A 36 14.56 4.74 23.16
C LYS A 36 15.88 5.28 23.69
N GLU A 37 16.99 4.57 23.47
CA GLU A 37 18.30 4.95 24.00
C GLU A 37 19.05 5.94 23.09
N ASN A 38 18.91 5.82 21.76
CA ASN A 38 19.50 6.73 20.77
C ASN A 38 18.58 6.92 19.54
N PRO A 39 17.55 7.78 19.64
CA PRO A 39 16.59 7.95 18.55
C PRO A 39 17.26 8.40 17.25
N GLY A 40 18.20 9.36 17.30
CA GLY A 40 18.79 9.97 16.10
C GLY A 40 19.63 9.04 15.21
N SER A 41 20.38 8.09 15.76
CA SER A 41 21.23 7.19 14.96
C SER A 41 20.48 5.95 14.46
N THR A 42 19.45 5.52 15.19
CA THR A 42 18.68 4.33 14.84
C THR A 42 17.54 4.63 13.86
N VAL A 43 16.82 5.75 14.05
CA VAL A 43 15.60 6.06 13.27
C VAL A 43 15.86 6.84 11.99
N VAL A 44 16.87 7.71 11.97
CA VAL A 44 17.15 8.56 10.79
C VAL A 44 17.52 7.72 9.56
N PRO A 45 18.40 6.69 9.64
CA PRO A 45 18.68 5.83 8.48
C PRO A 45 17.44 5.06 8.00
N LEU A 46 16.51 4.71 8.90
CA LEU A 46 15.27 4.01 8.55
C LEU A 46 14.34 4.90 7.72
N PHE A 47 14.24 6.19 8.03
CA PHE A 47 13.47 7.15 7.23
C PHE A 47 14.02 7.28 5.81
N TYR A 48 15.34 7.35 5.62
CA TYR A 48 15.94 7.43 4.29
C TYR A 48 15.59 6.21 3.41
N ILE A 49 15.70 5.00 3.96
CA ILE A 49 15.37 3.79 3.21
C ILE A 49 13.86 3.74 2.92
N THR A 50 13.02 4.14 3.88
CA THR A 50 11.57 4.23 3.68
C THR A 50 11.21 5.18 2.53
N TYR A 51 11.84 6.35 2.45
CA TYR A 51 11.61 7.28 1.35
C TYR A 51 12.04 6.71 -0.01
N ILE A 52 13.17 5.99 -0.08
CA ILE A 52 13.64 5.35 -1.31
C ILE A 52 12.66 4.27 -1.78
N VAL A 53 12.21 3.40 -0.86
CA VAL A 53 11.25 2.33 -1.18
C VAL A 53 9.91 2.93 -1.56
N LEU A 54 9.43 3.96 -0.85
CA LEU A 54 8.18 4.65 -1.15
C LEU A 54 8.22 5.29 -2.56
N ALA A 55 9.36 5.88 -2.95
CA ALA A 55 9.55 6.41 -4.31
C ALA A 55 9.47 5.29 -5.36
N LEU A 56 10.14 4.15 -5.14
CA LEU A 56 10.08 3.00 -6.05
C LEU A 56 8.68 2.40 -6.15
N CYS A 57 7.98 2.25 -5.02
CA CYS A 57 6.61 1.76 -4.98
C CYS A 57 5.65 2.70 -5.72
N THR A 58 5.80 4.01 -5.52
CA THR A 58 4.98 5.03 -6.21
C THR A 58 5.19 4.98 -7.72
N LEU A 59 6.45 4.89 -8.17
CA LEU A 59 6.77 4.70 -9.59
C LEU A 59 6.15 3.43 -10.14
N GLY A 60 6.27 2.30 -9.42
CA GLY A 60 5.65 1.04 -9.82
C GLY A 60 4.12 1.12 -9.90
N ALA A 61 3.47 1.76 -8.93
CA ALA A 61 2.03 1.94 -8.87
C ALA A 61 1.47 2.79 -10.02
N ILE A 62 2.30 3.66 -10.63
CA ILE A 62 1.90 4.50 -11.77
C ILE A 62 2.27 3.83 -13.10
N VAL A 63 3.51 3.35 -13.23
CA VAL A 63 4.04 2.79 -14.48
C VAL A 63 3.32 1.48 -14.82
N PHE A 64 3.02 0.64 -13.83
CA PHE A 64 2.45 -0.68 -14.07
C PHE A 64 1.03 -0.63 -14.65
N PRO A 65 0.07 0.14 -14.11
CA PRO A 65 -1.25 0.30 -14.72
C PRO A 65 -1.18 0.88 -16.14
N ILE A 66 -0.29 1.85 -16.39
CA ILE A 66 -0.13 2.47 -17.71
C ILE A 66 0.33 1.42 -18.74
N ILE A 67 1.35 0.63 -18.40
CA ILE A 67 1.84 -0.44 -19.27
C ILE A 67 0.72 -1.47 -19.52
N GLN A 68 -0.05 -1.84 -18.50
CA GLN A 68 -1.17 -2.79 -18.63
C GLN A 68 -2.27 -2.29 -19.57
N ILE A 69 -2.60 -1.00 -19.53
CA ILE A 69 -3.58 -0.39 -20.43
C ILE A 69 -3.07 -0.42 -21.88
N ILE A 70 -1.79 -0.11 -22.10
CA ILE A 70 -1.17 -0.11 -23.44
C ILE A 70 -1.09 -1.54 -24.01
N GLN A 71 -0.76 -2.53 -23.18
CA GLN A 71 -0.64 -3.93 -23.61
C GLN A 71 -2.01 -4.60 -23.84
N HIS A 72 -3.06 -4.16 -23.13
CA HIS A 72 -4.39 -4.74 -23.20
C HIS A 72 -5.50 -3.69 -23.48
N PRO A 73 -5.45 -3.01 -24.65
CA PRO A 73 -6.38 -1.92 -24.96
C PRO A 73 -7.85 -2.38 -25.08
N LYS A 74 -8.08 -3.67 -25.40
CA LYS A 74 -9.44 -4.24 -25.43
C LYS A 74 -10.11 -4.28 -24.05
N ASN A 75 -9.33 -4.30 -22.98
CA ASN A 75 -9.83 -4.39 -21.59
C ASN A 75 -9.89 -3.02 -20.90
N ILE A 76 -9.67 -1.92 -21.63
CA ILE A 76 -9.64 -0.56 -21.06
C ILE A 76 -10.92 -0.20 -20.30
N LYS A 77 -12.08 -0.67 -20.76
CA LYS A 77 -13.36 -0.44 -20.08
C LYS A 77 -13.36 -1.05 -18.68
N THR A 78 -12.86 -2.28 -18.53
CA THR A 78 -12.76 -2.96 -17.24
C THR A 78 -11.79 -2.24 -16.32
N TYR A 79 -10.63 -1.80 -16.84
CA TYR A 79 -9.67 -1.01 -16.05
C TYR A 79 -10.24 0.34 -15.60
N LEU A 80 -11.03 1.00 -16.46
CA LEU A 80 -11.66 2.28 -16.14
C LEU A 80 -12.77 2.11 -15.09
N ILE A 81 -13.55 1.03 -15.19
CA ILE A 81 -14.56 0.68 -14.17
C ILE A 81 -13.89 0.34 -12.84
N SER A 82 -12.80 -0.43 -12.86
CA SER A 82 -12.09 -0.77 -11.62
C SER A 82 -11.46 0.47 -10.97
N LEU A 83 -10.89 1.38 -11.77
CA LEU A 83 -10.35 2.64 -11.28
C LEU A 83 -11.45 3.54 -10.70
N GLY A 84 -12.61 3.62 -11.37
CA GLY A 84 -13.77 4.34 -10.87
C GLY A 84 -14.29 3.79 -9.54
N ALA A 85 -14.39 2.46 -9.41
CA ALA A 85 -14.80 1.81 -8.17
C ALA A 85 -13.84 2.12 -7.00
N ILE A 86 -12.52 2.08 -7.24
CA ILE A 86 -11.51 2.49 -6.26
C ILE A 86 -11.68 3.97 -5.90
N GLY A 87 -11.96 4.84 -6.87
CA GLY A 87 -12.22 6.27 -6.64
C GLY A 87 -13.43 6.53 -5.74
N VAL A 88 -14.51 5.76 -5.90
CA VAL A 88 -15.68 5.85 -5.01
C VAL A 88 -15.31 5.47 -3.57
N VAL A 89 -14.56 4.38 -3.39
CA VAL A 89 -14.08 3.96 -2.06
C VAL A 89 -13.15 5.01 -1.46
N PHE A 90 -12.30 5.63 -2.26
CA PHE A 90 -11.41 6.72 -1.81
C PHE A 90 -12.21 7.91 -1.28
N ILE A 91 -13.24 8.36 -2.00
CA ILE A 91 -14.10 9.47 -1.56
C ILE A 91 -14.81 9.11 -0.25
N LEU A 92 -15.39 7.91 -0.16
CA LEU A 92 -16.02 7.44 1.08
C LEU A 92 -15.02 7.42 2.24
N SER A 93 -13.82 6.91 2.00
CA SER A 93 -12.76 6.84 3.01
C SER A 93 -12.30 8.22 3.46
N TYR A 94 -12.22 9.19 2.55
CA TYR A 94 -11.82 10.57 2.87
C TYR A 94 -12.88 11.32 3.70
N VAL A 95 -14.17 11.06 3.41
CA VAL A 95 -15.29 11.62 4.19
C VAL A 95 -15.36 10.99 5.58
N MET A 96 -15.07 9.68 5.68
CA MET A 96 -15.03 8.96 6.96
C MET A 96 -13.76 9.25 7.77
N ALA A 97 -12.68 9.71 7.12
CA ALA A 97 -11.44 10.04 7.79
C ALA A 97 -11.61 11.27 8.68
N SER A 98 -11.29 11.07 9.96
CA SER A 98 -11.25 12.15 10.93
C SER A 98 -9.99 12.99 10.77
N ASP A 99 -10.14 14.29 10.95
CA ASP A 99 -9.10 15.32 11.02
C ASP A 99 -8.67 15.62 12.48
N VAL A 100 -9.22 14.89 13.45
CA VAL A 100 -8.89 15.06 14.87
C VAL A 100 -7.46 14.59 15.11
N VAL A 101 -6.60 15.52 15.51
CA VAL A 101 -5.23 15.25 15.94
C VAL A 101 -5.28 14.51 17.29
N PRO A 102 -4.80 13.26 17.38
CA PRO A 102 -4.71 12.57 18.67
C PRO A 102 -3.80 13.37 19.60
N ALA A 103 -4.22 13.57 20.85
CA ALA A 103 -3.49 14.41 21.81
C ALA A 103 -2.01 14.02 21.98
N LYS A 104 -1.66 12.74 21.80
CA LYS A 104 -0.27 12.24 21.78
C LYS A 104 0.59 12.76 20.63
N LEU A 105 -0.01 13.01 19.47
CA LEU A 105 0.70 13.49 18.28
C LEU A 105 0.83 15.01 18.25
N ALA A 106 -0.10 15.73 18.90
CA ALA A 106 -0.09 17.19 18.97
C ALA A 106 1.04 17.76 19.86
N THR A 107 1.48 17.02 20.89
CA THR A 107 2.52 17.48 21.83
C THR A 107 3.95 17.21 21.37
N ASP A 108 4.19 16.12 20.61
CA ASP A 108 5.55 15.67 20.29
C ASP A 108 6.00 16.01 18.86
N LEU A 109 5.06 16.23 17.94
CA LEU A 109 5.33 16.51 16.53
C LEU A 109 4.38 17.61 16.08
N SER A 110 4.87 18.63 15.39
CA SER A 110 4.06 19.72 14.80
C SER A 110 3.22 19.24 13.60
N ILE A 111 2.44 18.17 13.77
CA ILE A 111 1.66 17.53 12.71
C ILE A 111 0.37 18.32 12.49
N THR A 112 0.07 18.64 11.24
CA THR A 112 -1.14 19.36 10.88
C THR A 112 -2.33 18.39 10.79
N SER A 113 -3.55 18.84 11.11
CA SER A 113 -4.78 18.06 10.97
C SER A 113 -4.97 17.47 9.56
N GLY A 114 -4.41 18.13 8.53
CA GLY A 114 -4.38 17.64 7.15
C GLY A 114 -3.59 16.35 7.00
N ASP A 115 -2.38 16.26 7.55
CA ASP A 115 -1.50 15.09 7.42
C ASP A 115 -2.15 13.84 8.03
N ILE A 116 -2.85 14.04 9.15
CA ILE A 116 -3.57 12.98 9.88
C ILE A 116 -4.78 12.52 9.07
N LYS A 117 -5.51 13.45 8.44
CA LYS A 117 -6.64 13.09 7.59
C LYS A 117 -6.21 12.30 6.36
N TRP A 118 -5.08 12.65 5.72
CA TRP A 118 -4.54 11.92 4.57
C TRP A 118 -4.10 10.50 4.95
N SER A 119 -3.39 10.36 6.07
CA SER A 119 -3.00 9.04 6.59
C SER A 119 -4.22 8.20 6.97
N GLY A 120 -5.18 8.78 7.69
CA GLY A 120 -6.43 8.13 8.08
C GLY A 120 -7.28 7.69 6.88
N THR A 121 -7.33 8.51 5.83
CA THR A 121 -8.00 8.17 4.57
C THR A 121 -7.39 6.91 3.95
N GLY A 122 -6.07 6.84 3.84
CA GLY A 122 -5.38 5.68 3.29
C GLY A 122 -5.64 4.41 4.11
N LEU A 123 -5.66 4.54 5.43
CA LEU A 123 -5.91 3.42 6.33
C LEU A 123 -7.36 2.91 6.26
N ILE A 124 -8.34 3.81 6.28
CA ILE A 124 -9.77 3.46 6.14
C ILE A 124 -10.03 2.83 4.77
N MET A 125 -9.46 3.41 3.71
CA MET A 125 -9.56 2.86 2.35
C MET A 125 -9.00 1.44 2.29
N PHE A 126 -7.83 1.20 2.89
CA PHE A 126 -7.24 -0.12 2.96
C PHE A 126 -8.14 -1.12 3.67
N TYR A 127 -8.73 -0.75 4.82
CA TYR A 127 -9.62 -1.64 5.57
C TYR A 127 -10.92 -1.96 4.81
N ILE A 128 -11.53 -0.98 4.14
CA ILE A 128 -12.73 -1.21 3.33
C ILE A 128 -12.41 -2.17 2.18
N LEU A 129 -11.33 -1.93 1.45
CA LEU A 129 -10.91 -2.80 0.35
C LEU A 129 -10.56 -4.22 0.84
N LEU A 130 -9.91 -4.33 2.00
CA LEU A 130 -9.58 -5.62 2.62
C LEU A 130 -10.85 -6.39 2.97
N ALA A 131 -11.86 -5.74 3.58
CA ALA A 131 -13.13 -6.36 3.91
C ALA A 131 -13.86 -6.86 2.65
N ILE A 132 -13.94 -6.03 1.60
CA ILE A 132 -14.55 -6.41 0.32
C ILE A 132 -13.81 -7.60 -0.30
N ALA A 133 -12.47 -7.57 -0.29
CA ALA A 133 -11.65 -8.66 -0.81
C ALA A 133 -11.85 -9.96 -0.03
N ALA A 134 -11.87 -9.91 1.30
CA ALA A 134 -12.10 -11.07 2.15
C ALA A 134 -13.46 -11.71 1.86
N VAL A 135 -14.53 -10.91 1.81
CA VAL A 135 -15.88 -11.40 1.47
C VAL A 135 -15.91 -11.98 0.05
N GLY A 136 -15.26 -11.33 -0.91
CA GLY A 136 -15.17 -11.81 -2.29
C GLY A 136 -14.46 -13.16 -2.40
N ILE A 137 -13.38 -13.36 -1.65
CA ILE A 137 -12.65 -14.64 -1.60
C ILE A 137 -13.53 -15.72 -0.97
N LEU A 138 -14.13 -15.45 0.19
CA LEU A 138 -15.03 -16.40 0.86
C LEU A 138 -16.20 -16.81 -0.05
N TYR A 139 -16.81 -15.86 -0.75
CA TYR A 139 -17.87 -16.15 -1.71
C TYR A 139 -17.34 -16.99 -2.90
N SER A 140 -16.15 -16.69 -3.41
CA SER A 140 -15.52 -17.47 -4.50
C SER A 140 -15.21 -18.91 -4.07
N GLU A 141 -14.79 -19.12 -2.82
CA GLU A 141 -14.52 -20.44 -2.25
C GLU A 141 -15.83 -21.23 -2.08
N VAL A 142 -16.84 -20.61 -1.46
CA VAL A 142 -18.14 -21.26 -1.19
C VAL A 142 -18.88 -21.56 -2.49
N SER A 143 -18.93 -20.61 -3.44
CA SER A 143 -19.61 -20.83 -4.73
C SER A 143 -18.95 -21.90 -5.60
N ARG A 144 -17.66 -22.17 -5.41
CA ARG A 144 -16.96 -23.32 -6.04
C ARG A 144 -17.32 -24.66 -5.43
N LEU A 145 -17.73 -24.70 -4.17
CA LEU A 145 -18.19 -25.95 -3.52
C LEU A 145 -19.60 -26.34 -3.94
N PHE A 146 -20.42 -25.37 -4.36
CA PHE A 146 -21.79 -25.58 -4.83
C PHE A 146 -21.90 -25.70 -6.36
N LYS A 147 -20.79 -25.70 -7.09
CA LYS A 147 -20.75 -25.83 -8.56
C LYS A 147 -19.86 -26.98 -8.98
#